data_AF-A0A1C5G164-F1
#
_entry.id   AF-A0A1C5G164-F1
#
_cell.length_a   1.000
_cell.length_b   1.000
_cell.length_c   1.000
_cell.angle_alpha   90.00
_cell.angle_beta   90.00
_cell.angle_gamma   90.00
#
_symmetry.space_group_name_H-M   'P 1'
#
loop_
_entity.id
_entity.type
_entity.pdbx_description
1 polymer ?
#
loop_
_entity_poly.entity_id
_entity_poly.type
_entity_poly.pdbx_seq_one_letter_code
_entity_poly.pdbx_strand_id
1 'polypeptide(L)'
;GLPLIRYNALASLLQPCAALTEPTAPGYATLDVPAARRRCAALVGDDPRLIPRRDAERAGPDGLPRLAQEALVRAGFQPRSGYLQVSHYDPQTPASYAMSLARASVADGLCGYGWARTDSSGSPAPYRTAELAGAFGTSSGRAPAPGVLIDENSPGGPVADARSVGPGGEHDYNLRGERCVYRLAFPRPGAPSAERDWAGRLAEGLDETRRDGDLHGKPALIVQGRDDTRVPVNHSSRPYLGLASRAGHGPGTVSYAEITHAHHSDSQAAGFDNRYVPLGYYYQQALDLMWERLQGRAELPPSQVVRTVPRGGEPGHAPELTPANVPPIASDPAATDRIRVTGGTVRVP
;
A
#
# COMPACT_ATOMS: atom_id res chain seq x y z
N GLY A 1 -9.68 -10.72 -1.24
CA GLY A 1 -8.77 -9.62 -1.56
C GLY A 1 -7.64 -10.12 -2.43
N LEU A 2 -6.95 -9.22 -3.11
CA LEU A 2 -5.65 -9.51 -3.73
C LEU A 2 -4.58 -9.61 -2.62
N PRO A 3 -3.59 -10.51 -2.75
CA PRO A 3 -2.43 -10.53 -1.87
C PRO A 3 -1.56 -9.28 -2.06
N LEU A 4 -0.75 -8.95 -1.04
CA LEU A 4 0.09 -7.74 -0.99
C LEU A 4 0.92 -7.52 -2.25
N ILE A 5 1.63 -8.55 -2.71
CA ILE A 5 2.46 -8.46 -3.91
C ILE A 5 1.66 -8.04 -5.15
N ARG A 6 0.40 -8.46 -5.28
CA ARG A 6 -0.44 -8.15 -6.45
C ARG A 6 -0.98 -6.73 -6.43
N TYR A 7 -1.56 -6.27 -5.32
CA TYR A 7 -2.10 -4.90 -5.29
C TYR A 7 -0.98 -3.86 -5.25
N ASN A 8 0.17 -4.14 -4.61
CA ASN A 8 1.30 -3.19 -4.61
C ASN A 8 2.02 -3.14 -5.95
N ALA A 9 2.21 -4.27 -6.66
CA ALA A 9 2.82 -4.22 -7.99
C ALA A 9 1.91 -3.52 -9.03
N LEU A 10 0.59 -3.63 -8.86
CA LEU A 10 -0.35 -2.84 -9.64
C LEU A 10 -0.26 -1.35 -9.29
N ALA A 11 -0.21 -1.04 -7.98
CA ALA A 11 -0.16 0.33 -7.50
C ALA A 11 1.12 1.06 -7.89
N SER A 12 2.29 0.43 -7.78
CA SER A 12 3.57 1.04 -8.18
C SER A 12 3.52 1.52 -9.63
N LEU A 13 2.93 0.72 -10.54
CA LEU A 13 2.75 1.13 -11.93
C LEU A 13 1.81 2.33 -12.07
N LEU A 14 0.64 2.29 -11.42
CA LEU A 14 -0.44 3.25 -11.64
C LEU A 14 -0.29 4.57 -10.87
N GLN A 15 0.29 4.54 -9.67
CA GLN A 15 0.33 5.68 -8.74
C GLN A 15 1.04 6.92 -9.29
N PRO A 16 2.20 6.81 -9.98
CA PRO A 16 2.82 8.00 -10.57
C PRO A 16 1.90 8.69 -11.58
N CYS A 17 1.15 7.92 -12.37
CA CYS A 17 0.18 8.46 -13.31
C CYS A 17 -1.06 9.04 -12.60
N ALA A 18 -1.63 8.30 -11.64
CA ALA A 18 -2.81 8.71 -10.90
C ALA A 18 -2.56 9.94 -10.02
N ALA A 19 -1.35 10.13 -9.50
CA ALA A 19 -0.95 11.29 -8.72
C ALA A 19 -1.21 12.63 -9.43
N LEU A 20 -1.18 12.65 -10.77
CA LEU A 20 -1.46 13.83 -11.59
C LEU A 20 -2.91 14.34 -11.45
N THR A 21 -3.83 13.57 -10.84
CA THR A 21 -5.19 14.04 -10.56
C THR A 21 -5.27 14.94 -9.33
N GLU A 22 -4.23 15.00 -8.50
CA GLU A 22 -4.24 15.65 -7.19
C GLU A 22 -3.10 16.66 -7.04
N PRO A 23 -3.09 17.77 -7.80
CA PRO A 23 -1.99 18.74 -7.80
C PRO A 23 -1.81 19.49 -6.47
N THR A 24 -2.78 19.39 -5.56
CA THR A 24 -2.74 20.00 -4.22
C THR A 24 -2.32 19.00 -3.13
N ALA A 25 -2.00 17.75 -3.49
CA ALA A 25 -1.55 16.74 -2.55
C ALA A 25 -0.15 17.06 -2.00
N PRO A 26 0.12 16.81 -0.71
CA PRO A 26 1.46 16.93 -0.15
C PRO A 26 2.46 16.06 -0.90
N GLY A 27 3.63 16.64 -1.22
CA GLY A 27 4.66 16.01 -2.04
C GLY A 27 4.50 16.21 -3.54
N TYR A 28 3.37 16.73 -4.04
CA TYR A 28 3.18 16.95 -5.48
C TYR A 28 4.23 17.91 -6.08
N ALA A 29 4.68 18.90 -5.29
CA ALA A 29 5.71 19.85 -5.72
C ALA A 29 7.06 19.20 -6.05
N THR A 30 7.33 17.99 -5.54
CA THR A 30 8.54 17.21 -5.83
C THR A 30 8.29 16.07 -6.83
N LEU A 31 7.07 15.94 -7.35
CA LEU A 31 6.73 14.94 -8.36
C LEU A 31 7.37 15.33 -9.69
N ASP A 32 8.08 14.41 -10.33
CA ASP A 32 8.50 14.56 -11.72
C ASP A 32 7.27 14.36 -12.63
N VAL A 33 6.59 15.48 -12.93
CA VAL A 33 5.37 15.54 -13.75
C VAL A 33 5.60 15.02 -15.18
N PRO A 34 6.67 15.42 -15.90
CA PRO A 34 7.00 14.82 -17.20
C PRO A 34 7.14 13.30 -17.15
N ALA A 35 7.88 12.75 -16.17
CA ALA A 35 8.01 11.30 -16.01
C ALA A 35 6.67 10.63 -15.70
N ALA A 36 5.83 11.25 -14.88
CA ALA A 36 4.50 10.73 -14.55
C ALA A 36 3.58 10.69 -15.78
N ARG A 37 3.66 11.69 -16.67
CA ARG A 37 2.93 11.72 -17.95
C ARG A 37 3.43 10.63 -18.91
N ARG A 38 4.76 10.43 -19.00
CA ARG A 38 5.33 9.30 -19.75
C ARG A 38 4.85 7.97 -19.20
N ARG A 39 4.82 7.83 -17.86
CA ARG A 39 4.28 6.65 -17.19
C ARG A 39 2.84 6.39 -17.61
N CYS A 40 1.96 7.39 -17.59
CA CYS A 40 0.58 7.25 -18.07
C CYS A 40 0.50 6.66 -19.48
N ALA A 41 1.22 7.25 -20.44
CA ALA A 41 1.21 6.82 -21.83
C ALA A 41 1.72 5.37 -21.96
N ALA A 42 2.75 5.01 -21.21
CA ALA A 42 3.35 3.68 -21.29
C ALA A 42 2.40 2.57 -20.81
N LEU A 43 1.49 2.84 -19.87
CA LEU A 43 0.55 1.82 -19.36
C LEU A 43 -0.63 1.54 -20.29
N VAL A 44 -0.81 2.34 -21.36
CA VAL A 44 -1.91 2.20 -22.30
C VAL A 44 -1.81 0.88 -23.07
N GLY A 45 -2.77 -0.01 -22.85
CA GLY A 45 -2.83 -1.32 -23.48
C GLY A 45 -1.79 -2.31 -23.01
N ASP A 46 -1.05 -2.02 -21.94
CA ASP A 46 -0.05 -2.94 -21.40
C ASP A 46 -0.70 -4.15 -20.73
N ASP A 47 -1.71 -3.95 -19.87
CA ASP A 47 -2.59 -4.99 -19.29
C ASP A 47 -4.05 -4.48 -19.24
N PRO A 48 -5.06 -5.35 -19.39
CA PRO A 48 -6.46 -4.98 -19.15
C PRO A 48 -6.76 -4.41 -17.75
N ARG A 49 -5.94 -4.72 -16.74
CA ARG A 49 -6.06 -4.19 -15.36
C ARG A 49 -5.50 -2.78 -15.21
N LEU A 50 -4.72 -2.30 -16.19
CA LEU A 50 -4.11 -0.96 -16.19
C LEU A 50 -5.03 0.02 -16.95
N ILE A 51 -4.53 0.65 -18.00
CA ILE A 51 -5.29 1.58 -18.84
C ILE A 51 -5.64 0.89 -20.17
N PRO A 52 -6.93 0.59 -20.46
CA PRO A 52 -7.33 0.00 -21.73
C PRO A 52 -7.15 0.97 -22.91
N ARG A 53 -6.69 0.48 -24.08
CA ARG A 53 -6.46 1.31 -25.29
C ARG A 53 -7.71 2.10 -25.71
N ARG A 54 -8.86 1.43 -25.78
CA ARG A 54 -10.15 2.05 -26.14
C ARG A 54 -10.51 3.24 -25.25
N ASP A 55 -10.19 3.14 -23.95
CA ASP A 55 -10.56 4.16 -22.98
C ASP A 55 -9.58 5.34 -23.08
N ALA A 56 -8.29 5.04 -23.30
CA ALA A 56 -7.26 6.04 -23.60
C ALA A 56 -7.54 6.80 -24.91
N GLU A 57 -7.94 6.12 -25.98
CA GLU A 57 -8.30 6.75 -27.27
C GLU A 57 -9.45 7.76 -27.11
N ARG A 58 -10.46 7.41 -26.30
CA ARG A 58 -11.59 8.29 -26.01
C ARG A 58 -11.23 9.46 -25.09
N ALA A 59 -10.38 9.22 -24.09
CA ALA A 59 -10.06 10.21 -23.07
C ALA A 59 -8.95 11.19 -23.50
N GLY A 60 -8.11 10.81 -24.47
CA GLY A 60 -6.93 11.55 -24.87
C GLY A 60 -5.83 11.54 -23.80
N PRO A 61 -4.66 12.15 -24.09
CA PRO A 61 -3.51 12.18 -23.18
C PRO A 61 -3.80 12.81 -21.81
N ASP A 62 -4.66 13.82 -21.77
CA ASP A 62 -5.02 14.52 -20.53
C ASP A 62 -5.93 13.71 -19.63
N GLY A 63 -6.69 12.76 -20.18
CA GLY A 63 -7.56 11.87 -19.42
C GLY A 63 -6.87 10.65 -18.81
N LEU A 64 -5.62 10.35 -19.18
CA LEU A 64 -4.90 9.17 -18.71
C LEU A 64 -4.72 9.11 -17.18
N PRO A 65 -4.36 10.21 -16.47
CA PRO A 65 -4.31 10.21 -15.00
C PRO A 65 -5.59 9.72 -14.33
N ARG A 66 -6.74 10.20 -14.83
CA ARG A 66 -8.05 9.78 -14.32
C ARG A 66 -8.29 8.29 -14.57
N LEU A 67 -7.94 7.78 -15.74
CA LEU A 67 -8.07 6.35 -16.04
C LEU A 67 -7.17 5.49 -15.14
N ALA A 68 -5.98 5.96 -14.78
CA ALA A 68 -5.11 5.29 -13.82
C ALA A 68 -5.71 5.26 -12.40
N GLN A 69 -6.26 6.39 -11.94
CA GLN A 69 -6.96 6.45 -10.65
C GLN A 69 -8.20 5.55 -10.64
N GLU A 70 -8.97 5.52 -11.73
CA GLU A 70 -10.12 4.61 -11.89
C GLU A 70 -9.68 3.15 -11.93
N ALA A 71 -8.51 2.83 -12.48
CA ALA A 71 -7.94 1.48 -12.45
C ALA A 71 -7.58 1.03 -11.03
N LEU A 72 -7.00 1.92 -10.21
CA LEU A 72 -6.78 1.68 -8.79
C LEU A 72 -8.10 1.42 -8.06
N VAL A 73 -9.12 2.25 -8.30
CA VAL A 73 -10.44 2.07 -7.68
C VAL A 73 -11.08 0.72 -8.08
N ARG A 74 -11.06 0.37 -9.37
CA ARG A 74 -11.52 -0.94 -9.86
C ARG A 74 -10.75 -2.09 -9.23
N ALA A 75 -9.47 -1.89 -8.96
CA ALA A 75 -8.64 -2.88 -8.30
C ALA A 75 -8.89 -3.00 -6.80
N GLY A 76 -9.69 -2.13 -6.17
CA GLY A 76 -10.08 -2.21 -4.76
C GLY A 76 -9.51 -1.12 -3.86
N PHE A 77 -8.84 -0.10 -4.41
CA PHE A 77 -8.43 1.09 -3.64
C PHE A 77 -9.64 1.99 -3.39
N GLN A 78 -9.67 2.72 -2.28
CA GLN A 78 -10.79 3.64 -2.03
C GLN A 78 -10.72 4.85 -2.97
N PRO A 79 -11.85 5.37 -3.48
CA PRO A 79 -11.85 6.59 -4.29
C PRO A 79 -11.17 7.77 -3.61
N ARG A 80 -11.40 7.94 -2.30
CA ARG A 80 -10.81 9.02 -1.47
C ARG A 80 -9.30 8.90 -1.26
N SER A 81 -8.73 7.73 -1.54
CA SER A 81 -7.29 7.48 -1.40
C SER A 81 -6.46 8.13 -2.52
N GLY A 82 -7.09 8.72 -3.54
CA GLY A 82 -6.42 9.44 -4.63
C GLY A 82 -5.46 10.54 -4.15
N TYR A 83 -5.86 11.30 -3.12
CA TYR A 83 -5.03 12.37 -2.55
C TYR A 83 -3.72 11.87 -1.91
N LEU A 84 -3.57 10.55 -1.76
CA LEU A 84 -2.42 9.91 -1.14
C LEU A 84 -1.46 9.26 -2.15
N GLN A 85 -1.76 9.27 -3.47
CA GLN A 85 -0.93 8.52 -4.42
C GLN A 85 0.53 8.99 -4.45
N VAL A 86 0.79 10.30 -4.36
CA VAL A 86 2.16 10.83 -4.33
C VAL A 86 2.92 10.34 -3.10
N SER A 87 2.33 10.47 -1.93
CA SER A 87 2.99 10.17 -0.65
C SER A 87 3.15 8.68 -0.36
N HIS A 88 2.44 7.82 -1.09
CA HIS A 88 2.43 6.37 -0.86
C HIS A 88 2.89 5.57 -2.08
N TYR A 89 3.43 6.22 -3.10
CA TYR A 89 4.19 5.55 -4.16
C TYR A 89 5.42 4.86 -3.56
N ASP A 90 5.50 3.53 -3.72
CA ASP A 90 6.54 2.69 -3.12
C ASP A 90 6.84 1.47 -4.01
N PRO A 91 7.89 1.54 -4.87
CA PRO A 91 8.33 0.39 -5.67
C PRO A 91 9.09 -0.66 -4.87
N GLN A 92 9.69 -0.27 -3.75
CA GLN A 92 10.54 -1.11 -2.94
C GLN A 92 9.78 -2.28 -2.32
N THR A 93 8.54 -2.05 -1.89
CA THR A 93 7.74 -3.09 -1.26
C THR A 93 7.35 -4.24 -2.19
N PRO A 94 6.74 -4.01 -3.37
CA PRO A 94 6.48 -5.11 -4.28
C PRO A 94 7.78 -5.79 -4.74
N ALA A 95 8.89 -5.06 -4.94
CA ALA A 95 10.20 -5.67 -5.24
C ALA A 95 10.69 -6.59 -4.10
N SER A 96 10.65 -6.12 -2.85
CA SER A 96 11.07 -6.89 -1.68
C SER A 96 10.25 -8.18 -1.51
N TYR A 97 8.93 -8.09 -1.67
CA TYR A 97 8.06 -9.25 -1.58
C TYR A 97 8.26 -10.21 -2.75
N ALA A 98 8.51 -9.71 -3.97
CA ALA A 98 8.83 -10.57 -5.10
C ALA A 98 10.09 -11.40 -4.83
N MET A 99 11.16 -10.77 -4.34
CA MET A 99 12.40 -11.48 -4.00
C MET A 99 12.23 -12.47 -2.86
N SER A 100 11.56 -12.07 -1.76
CA SER A 100 11.33 -12.95 -0.61
C SER A 100 10.47 -14.17 -0.98
N LEU A 101 9.34 -13.96 -1.66
CA LEU A 101 8.44 -15.05 -2.05
C LEU A 101 9.08 -15.98 -3.08
N ALA A 102 9.87 -15.43 -4.01
CA ALA A 102 10.61 -16.23 -4.97
C ALA A 102 11.87 -16.90 -4.38
N ARG A 103 12.25 -16.55 -3.15
CA ARG A 103 13.53 -16.93 -2.52
C ARG A 103 14.73 -16.56 -3.40
N ALA A 104 14.69 -15.39 -4.02
CA ALA A 104 15.78 -14.88 -4.85
C ALA A 104 17.01 -14.58 -3.97
N SER A 105 18.18 -14.94 -4.46
CA SER A 105 19.47 -14.54 -3.91
C SER A 105 19.71 -13.05 -4.15
N VAL A 106 20.50 -12.42 -3.28
CA VAL A 106 20.97 -11.04 -3.47
C VAL A 106 21.77 -10.86 -4.77
N ALA A 107 22.32 -11.94 -5.33
CA ALA A 107 23.06 -11.93 -6.59
C ALA A 107 22.17 -12.09 -7.84
N ASP A 108 20.89 -12.44 -7.68
CA ASP A 108 20.01 -12.73 -8.83
C ASP A 108 19.54 -11.46 -9.55
N GLY A 109 19.60 -10.29 -8.89
CA GLY A 109 19.14 -9.02 -9.44
C GLY A 109 17.71 -9.11 -9.98
N LEU A 110 16.79 -9.73 -9.23
CA LEU A 110 15.43 -10.03 -9.71
C LEU A 110 14.74 -8.74 -10.18
N CYS A 111 14.30 -8.74 -11.44
CA CYS A 111 13.73 -7.57 -12.11
C CYS A 111 14.66 -6.34 -12.21
N GLY A 112 15.97 -6.53 -12.09
CA GLY A 112 16.94 -5.45 -12.08
C GLY A 112 16.96 -4.65 -10.78
N TYR A 113 16.39 -5.19 -9.70
CA TYR A 113 16.45 -4.54 -8.41
C TYR A 113 17.56 -5.11 -7.54
N GLY A 114 18.20 -4.21 -6.79
CA GLY A 114 19.15 -4.53 -5.75
C GLY A 114 19.03 -3.58 -4.55
N TRP A 115 19.94 -3.73 -3.59
CA TRP A 115 20.03 -2.86 -2.43
C TRP A 115 21.46 -2.51 -2.10
N ALA A 116 21.73 -1.23 -1.91
CA ALA A 116 23.06 -0.77 -1.52
C ALA A 116 22.99 0.54 -0.73
N ARG A 117 24.07 0.84 -0.01
CA ARG A 117 24.40 2.23 0.32
C ARG A 117 24.79 2.95 -0.95
N THR A 118 24.45 4.22 -1.06
CA THR A 118 24.91 5.07 -2.16
C THR A 118 25.77 6.23 -1.66
N ASP A 119 26.57 6.79 -2.56
CA ASP A 119 27.13 8.13 -2.39
C ASP A 119 26.09 9.23 -2.69
N SER A 120 26.53 10.49 -2.75
CA SER A 120 25.67 11.65 -3.03
C SER A 120 25.12 11.68 -4.46
N SER A 121 25.78 11.03 -5.41
CA SER A 121 25.28 10.86 -6.78
C SER A 121 24.22 9.76 -6.89
N GLY A 122 24.11 8.90 -5.89
CA GLY A 122 23.22 7.73 -5.91
C GLY A 122 23.89 6.46 -6.43
N SER A 123 25.19 6.49 -6.71
CA SER A 123 25.93 5.29 -7.14
C SER A 123 26.19 4.38 -5.94
N PRO A 124 26.07 3.05 -6.09
CA PRO A 124 26.40 2.10 -5.03
C PRO A 124 27.81 2.30 -4.49
N ALA A 125 27.95 2.24 -3.18
CA ALA A 125 29.21 2.40 -2.49
C ALA A 125 29.27 1.47 -1.27
N PRO A 126 30.47 1.04 -0.83
CA PRO A 126 30.60 0.15 0.32
C PRO A 126 29.98 0.75 1.59
N TYR A 127 29.33 -0.09 2.38
CA TYR A 127 28.84 0.30 3.70
C TYR A 127 29.99 0.66 4.64
N ARG A 128 29.80 1.70 5.45
CA ARG A 128 30.72 2.03 6.54
C ARG A 128 30.40 1.20 7.77
N THR A 129 31.41 0.80 8.53
CA THR A 129 31.24 0.02 9.76
C THR A 129 30.27 0.69 10.74
N ALA A 130 30.35 2.01 10.90
CA ALA A 130 29.45 2.76 11.79
C ALA A 130 27.98 2.71 11.34
N GLU A 131 27.71 2.67 10.03
CA GLU A 131 26.34 2.58 9.49
C GLU A 131 25.76 1.19 9.77
N LEU A 132 26.55 0.14 9.57
CA LEU A 132 26.13 -1.24 9.88
C LEU A 132 25.95 -1.46 11.38
N ALA A 133 26.83 -0.89 12.22
CA ALA A 133 26.73 -1.00 13.67
C ALA A 133 25.44 -0.35 14.21
N GLY A 134 25.02 0.78 13.64
CA GLY A 134 23.75 1.44 14.01
C GLY A 134 22.50 0.74 13.47
N ALA A 135 22.63 0.03 12.35
CA ALA A 135 21.49 -0.50 11.60
C ALA A 135 20.56 -1.41 12.40
N PHE A 136 21.10 -2.29 13.25
CA PHE A 136 20.28 -3.17 14.07
C PHE A 136 19.35 -2.39 15.01
N GLY A 137 19.83 -1.27 15.58
CA GLY A 137 19.07 -0.46 16.52
C GLY A 137 18.12 0.55 15.87
N THR A 138 18.38 0.96 14.62
CA THR A 138 17.60 2.00 13.94
C THR A 138 16.75 1.50 12.78
N SER A 139 16.89 0.23 12.38
CA SER A 139 16.11 -0.34 11.29
C SER A 139 14.63 -0.42 11.66
N SER A 140 13.78 0.04 10.76
CA SER A 140 12.32 -0.14 10.83
C SER A 140 11.87 -1.56 10.47
N GLY A 141 12.82 -2.48 10.21
CA GLY A 141 12.55 -3.82 9.69
C GLY A 141 12.26 -3.85 8.18
N ARG A 142 12.36 -2.72 7.48
CA ARG A 142 12.21 -2.63 6.03
C ARG A 142 13.57 -2.62 5.34
N ALA A 143 13.81 -3.57 4.43
CA ALA A 143 15.00 -3.55 3.60
C ALA A 143 14.95 -2.37 2.62
N PRO A 144 16.06 -1.65 2.38
CA PRO A 144 17.35 -1.80 3.04
C PRO A 144 17.49 -0.86 4.25
N ALA A 145 18.07 -1.35 5.33
CA ALA A 145 18.43 -0.54 6.48
C ALA A 145 19.84 -0.96 6.95
N PRO A 146 20.90 -0.21 6.63
CA PRO A 146 20.91 1.06 5.86
C PRO A 146 20.85 0.79 4.35
N GLY A 147 20.51 1.79 3.54
CA GLY A 147 20.64 1.77 2.08
C GLY A 147 19.44 2.34 1.34
N VAL A 148 19.39 2.10 0.03
CA VAL A 148 18.25 2.40 -0.85
C VAL A 148 18.03 1.26 -1.86
N LEU A 149 16.84 1.22 -2.46
CA LEU A 149 16.59 0.40 -3.64
C LEU A 149 17.46 0.88 -4.81
N ILE A 150 18.05 -0.07 -5.55
CA ILE A 150 18.92 0.18 -6.70
C ILE A 150 18.24 -0.33 -7.97
N ASP A 151 18.25 0.45 -9.04
CA ASP A 151 18.05 -0.05 -10.40
C ASP A 151 19.41 -0.49 -10.95
N GLU A 152 19.67 -1.79 -10.93
CA GLU A 152 20.92 -2.41 -11.40
C GLU A 152 21.10 -2.23 -12.92
N ASN A 153 20.01 -1.97 -13.63
CA ASN A 153 19.99 -1.97 -15.08
C ASN A 153 19.84 -0.56 -15.66
N SER A 154 19.98 0.50 -14.86
CA SER A 154 19.90 1.87 -15.35
C SER A 154 21.02 2.17 -16.36
N PRO A 155 20.76 2.93 -17.44
CA PRO A 155 21.81 3.37 -18.35
C PRO A 155 22.93 4.11 -17.62
N GLY A 156 24.19 3.71 -17.85
CA GLY A 156 25.35 4.23 -17.11
C GLY A 156 25.73 3.41 -15.88
N GLY A 157 24.92 2.42 -15.51
CA GLY A 157 25.20 1.45 -14.45
C GLY A 157 24.25 1.56 -13.25
N PRO A 158 24.45 0.71 -12.23
CA PRO A 158 23.62 0.69 -11.02
C PRO A 158 23.54 2.06 -10.34
N VAL A 159 22.32 2.48 -9.98
CA VAL A 159 22.06 3.75 -9.29
C VAL A 159 20.82 3.62 -8.40
N ALA A 160 20.70 4.48 -7.39
CA ALA A 160 19.47 4.62 -6.60
C ALA A 160 18.23 4.70 -7.50
N ASP A 161 17.24 3.86 -7.24
CA ASP A 161 16.04 3.70 -8.08
C ASP A 161 15.32 5.03 -8.35
N ALA A 162 15.20 5.88 -7.32
CA ALA A 162 14.61 7.22 -7.41
C ALA A 162 15.40 8.22 -8.31
N ARG A 163 16.61 7.87 -8.73
CA ARG A 163 17.47 8.64 -9.64
C ARG A 163 17.71 7.92 -10.98
N SER A 164 17.17 6.71 -11.13
CA SER A 164 17.38 5.90 -12.32
C SER A 164 16.72 6.52 -13.55
N VAL A 165 17.28 6.24 -14.73
CA VAL A 165 16.67 6.61 -16.00
C VAL A 165 16.30 5.37 -16.80
N GLY A 166 15.28 5.49 -17.65
CA GLY A 166 14.92 4.46 -18.60
C GLY A 166 15.83 4.43 -19.82
N PRO A 167 15.64 3.50 -20.77
CA PRO A 167 16.49 3.35 -21.97
C PRO A 167 16.64 4.62 -22.83
N GLY A 168 15.67 5.54 -22.77
CA GLY A 168 15.71 6.83 -23.47
C GLY A 168 16.54 7.91 -22.77
N GLY A 169 17.18 7.61 -21.64
CA GLY A 169 17.96 8.58 -20.85
C GLY A 169 17.14 9.52 -19.97
N GLU A 170 15.81 9.34 -19.93
CA GLU A 170 14.92 10.12 -19.08
C GLU A 170 14.40 9.30 -17.91
N HIS A 171 14.14 9.97 -16.78
CA HIS A 171 13.50 9.36 -15.62
C HIS A 171 12.11 8.83 -16.00
N ASP A 172 11.83 7.58 -15.63
CA ASP A 172 10.56 6.93 -15.92
C ASP A 172 9.99 6.16 -14.73
N TYR A 173 10.51 6.38 -13.51
CA TYR A 173 10.21 5.65 -12.28
C TYR A 173 10.58 4.15 -12.34
N ASN A 174 11.70 3.80 -12.99
CA ASN A 174 12.13 2.43 -13.27
C ASN A 174 11.01 1.55 -13.83
N LEU A 175 10.40 2.00 -14.93
CA LEU A 175 9.24 1.33 -15.53
C LEU A 175 9.53 -0.12 -15.91
N ARG A 176 10.77 -0.41 -16.32
CA ARG A 176 11.20 -1.78 -16.65
C ARG A 176 11.15 -2.69 -15.41
N GLY A 177 11.73 -2.27 -14.30
CA GLY A 177 11.76 -3.06 -13.06
C GLY A 177 10.37 -3.30 -12.51
N GLU A 178 9.56 -2.25 -12.39
CA GLU A 178 8.20 -2.37 -11.87
C GLU A 178 7.30 -3.23 -12.76
N ARG A 179 7.44 -3.13 -14.10
CA ARG A 179 6.73 -4.02 -15.04
C ARG A 179 7.13 -5.47 -14.87
N CYS A 180 8.40 -5.75 -14.65
CA CYS A 180 8.86 -7.11 -14.38
C CYS A 180 8.19 -7.63 -13.10
N VAL A 181 8.24 -6.88 -11.99
CA VAL A 181 7.59 -7.28 -10.73
C VAL A 181 6.08 -7.49 -10.91
N TYR A 182 5.42 -6.61 -11.66
CA TYR A 182 4.01 -6.75 -12.02
C TYR A 182 3.72 -8.04 -12.79
N ARG A 183 4.56 -8.40 -13.77
CA ARG A 183 4.40 -9.64 -14.55
C ARG A 183 4.67 -10.89 -13.73
N LEU A 184 5.59 -10.85 -12.77
CA LEU A 184 5.76 -11.93 -11.81
C LEU A 184 4.51 -12.11 -10.93
N ALA A 185 3.86 -11.00 -10.53
CA ALA A 185 2.64 -11.03 -9.71
C ALA A 185 1.38 -11.43 -10.52
N PHE A 186 1.37 -11.12 -11.82
CA PHE A 186 0.30 -11.40 -12.79
C PHE A 186 0.88 -12.06 -14.06
N PRO A 187 1.34 -13.32 -13.97
CA PRO A 187 1.98 -14.01 -15.09
C PRO A 187 1.02 -14.15 -16.26
N ARG A 188 1.56 -14.04 -17.48
CA ARG A 188 0.81 -14.17 -18.73
C ARG A 188 1.30 -15.34 -19.58
N PRO A 189 0.42 -15.93 -20.40
CA PRO A 189 0.85 -16.87 -21.43
C PRO A 189 1.91 -16.24 -22.35
N GLY A 190 2.91 -17.01 -22.74
CA GLY A 190 3.96 -16.57 -23.68
C GLY A 190 5.09 -15.73 -23.07
N ALA A 191 5.10 -15.49 -21.74
CA ALA A 191 6.25 -14.85 -21.08
C ALA A 191 7.55 -15.68 -21.28
N PRO A 192 8.74 -15.06 -21.33
CA PRO A 192 10.01 -15.79 -21.45
C PRO A 192 10.19 -16.86 -20.36
N SER A 193 10.94 -17.94 -20.63
CA SER A 193 11.08 -19.06 -19.68
C SER A 193 11.55 -18.60 -18.31
N ALA A 194 12.62 -17.79 -18.26
CA ALA A 194 13.15 -17.28 -16.99
C ALA A 194 12.12 -16.48 -16.18
N GLU A 195 11.28 -15.65 -16.84
CA GLU A 195 10.22 -14.91 -16.15
C GLU A 195 9.15 -15.85 -15.60
N ARG A 196 8.79 -16.91 -16.34
CA ARG A 196 7.83 -17.92 -15.87
C ARG A 196 8.37 -18.71 -14.69
N ASP A 197 9.65 -19.06 -14.71
CA ASP A 197 10.29 -19.81 -13.62
C ASP A 197 10.28 -18.98 -12.33
N TRP A 198 10.61 -17.68 -12.43
CA TRP A 198 10.52 -16.75 -11.30
C TRP A 198 9.09 -16.53 -10.81
N ALA A 199 8.13 -16.39 -11.72
CA ALA A 199 6.72 -16.24 -11.37
C ALA A 199 6.18 -17.51 -10.67
N GLY A 200 6.64 -18.70 -11.08
CA GLY A 200 6.33 -19.97 -10.44
C GLY A 200 6.83 -20.03 -9.00
N ARG A 201 8.11 -19.70 -8.78
CA ARG A 201 8.71 -19.63 -7.43
C ARG A 201 7.98 -18.61 -6.54
N LEU A 202 7.67 -17.44 -7.07
CA LEU A 202 6.91 -16.42 -6.35
C LEU A 202 5.52 -16.94 -5.96
N ALA A 203 4.82 -17.61 -6.88
CA ALA A 203 3.49 -18.16 -6.63
C ALA A 203 3.52 -19.27 -5.57
N GLU A 204 4.55 -20.12 -5.57
CA GLU A 204 4.77 -21.15 -4.55
C GLU A 204 4.98 -20.52 -3.16
N GLY A 205 5.93 -19.59 -3.01
CA GLY A 205 6.15 -18.92 -1.73
C GLY A 205 4.94 -18.11 -1.26
N LEU A 206 4.16 -17.55 -2.18
CA LEU A 206 2.89 -16.90 -1.85
C LEU A 206 1.86 -17.88 -1.31
N ASP A 207 1.80 -19.10 -1.85
CA ASP A 207 0.88 -20.14 -1.38
C ASP A 207 1.26 -20.62 0.03
N GLU A 208 2.56 -20.83 0.29
CA GLU A 208 3.11 -21.23 1.59
C GLU A 208 2.82 -20.24 2.73
N THR A 209 2.58 -18.96 2.40
CA THR A 209 2.32 -17.89 3.39
C THR A 209 0.84 -17.63 3.65
N ARG A 210 -0.06 -18.41 3.04
CA ARG A 210 -1.50 -18.23 3.24
C ARG A 210 -1.91 -18.54 4.66
N ARG A 211 -2.82 -17.71 5.19
CA ARG A 211 -3.46 -17.90 6.49
C ARG A 211 -4.89 -18.38 6.25
N ASP A 212 -5.38 -19.23 7.14
CA ASP A 212 -6.75 -19.75 7.15
C ASP A 212 -7.72 -18.87 7.95
N GLY A 213 -7.19 -17.90 8.70
CA GLY A 213 -7.95 -17.00 9.57
C GLY A 213 -8.37 -17.63 10.89
N ASP A 214 -7.91 -18.83 11.21
CA ASP A 214 -8.15 -19.47 12.49
C ASP A 214 -7.23 -18.87 13.56
N LEU A 215 -7.82 -18.11 14.48
CA LEU A 215 -7.12 -17.51 15.63
C LEU A 215 -7.12 -18.41 16.87
N HIS A 216 -7.66 -19.63 16.77
CA HIS A 216 -7.81 -20.57 17.87
C HIS A 216 -8.52 -19.96 19.10
N GLY A 217 -9.60 -19.23 18.85
CA GLY A 217 -10.40 -18.56 19.90
C GLY A 217 -9.75 -17.33 20.53
N LYS A 218 -8.56 -16.90 20.09
CA LYS A 218 -7.91 -15.69 20.64
C LYS A 218 -8.67 -14.43 20.21
N PRO A 219 -8.99 -13.51 21.14
CA PRO A 219 -9.65 -12.27 20.80
C PRO A 219 -8.75 -11.40 19.92
N ALA A 220 -9.30 -10.80 18.87
CA ALA A 220 -8.61 -9.87 17.99
C ALA A 220 -9.48 -8.66 17.66
N LEU A 221 -8.90 -7.47 17.80
CA LEU A 221 -9.50 -6.22 17.36
C LEU A 221 -8.63 -5.62 16.26
N ILE A 222 -9.21 -5.46 15.08
CA ILE A 222 -8.56 -4.87 13.92
C ILE A 222 -8.98 -3.40 13.85
N VAL A 223 -8.01 -2.50 13.76
CA VAL A 223 -8.25 -1.07 13.50
C VAL A 223 -7.59 -0.72 12.19
N GLN A 224 -8.34 -0.14 11.24
CA GLN A 224 -7.75 0.30 9.99
C GLN A 224 -8.40 1.56 9.43
N GLY A 225 -7.56 2.48 8.94
CA GLY A 225 -8.01 3.64 8.19
C GLY A 225 -8.59 3.25 6.83
N ARG A 226 -9.80 3.74 6.54
CA ARG A 226 -10.51 3.49 5.29
C ARG A 226 -9.73 4.00 4.08
N ASP A 227 -9.09 5.16 4.21
CA ASP A 227 -8.42 5.85 3.10
C ASP A 227 -6.98 5.33 2.88
N ASP A 228 -6.57 4.24 3.53
CA ASP A 228 -5.26 3.60 3.34
C ASP A 228 -5.04 3.18 1.86
N THR A 229 -4.11 3.87 1.17
CA THR A 229 -3.69 3.57 -0.20
C THR A 229 -2.47 2.66 -0.27
N ARG A 230 -1.93 2.22 0.86
CA ARG A 230 -0.76 1.34 0.93
C ARG A 230 -1.15 -0.10 1.21
N VAL A 231 -2.14 -0.28 2.07
CA VAL A 231 -2.77 -1.54 2.43
C VAL A 231 -4.28 -1.35 2.33
N PRO A 232 -4.88 -1.40 1.13
CA PRO A 232 -6.29 -1.07 0.96
C PRO A 232 -7.21 -2.01 1.75
N VAL A 233 -8.20 -1.45 2.46
CA VAL A 233 -9.15 -2.21 3.31
C VAL A 233 -9.85 -3.37 2.58
N ASN A 234 -10.04 -3.26 1.27
CA ASN A 234 -10.65 -4.30 0.42
C ASN A 234 -9.73 -5.52 0.18
N HIS A 235 -8.44 -5.39 0.47
CA HIS A 235 -7.42 -6.43 0.32
C HIS A 235 -6.82 -6.89 1.65
N SER A 236 -7.10 -6.20 2.76
CA SER A 236 -6.63 -6.53 4.11
C SER A 236 -7.77 -6.86 5.07
N SER A 237 -8.27 -5.89 5.83
CA SER A 237 -9.13 -6.13 6.99
C SER A 237 -10.51 -6.68 6.61
N ARG A 238 -11.13 -6.18 5.53
CA ARG A 238 -12.43 -6.69 5.07
C ARG A 238 -12.34 -8.18 4.68
N PRO A 239 -11.45 -8.62 3.79
CA PRO A 239 -11.34 -10.05 3.47
C PRO A 239 -10.85 -10.88 4.65
N TYR A 240 -9.98 -10.37 5.53
CA TYR A 240 -9.54 -11.10 6.72
C TYR A 240 -10.69 -11.32 7.73
N LEU A 241 -11.52 -10.30 7.98
CA LEU A 241 -12.72 -10.43 8.80
C LEU A 241 -13.67 -11.50 8.22
N GLY A 242 -13.86 -11.49 6.90
CA GLY A 242 -14.64 -12.50 6.20
C GLY A 242 -14.07 -13.92 6.36
N LEU A 243 -12.76 -14.07 6.19
CA LEU A 243 -12.05 -15.34 6.38
C LEU A 243 -12.16 -15.85 7.83
N ALA A 244 -11.81 -15.02 8.81
CA ALA A 244 -11.84 -15.38 10.22
C ALA A 244 -13.25 -15.75 10.70
N SER A 245 -14.30 -15.11 10.17
CA SER A 245 -15.68 -15.48 10.52
C SER A 245 -16.06 -16.91 10.15
N ARG A 246 -15.33 -17.54 9.22
CA ARG A 246 -15.54 -18.93 8.79
C ARG A 246 -14.84 -19.94 9.69
N ALA A 247 -13.90 -19.52 10.54
CA ALA A 247 -13.15 -20.40 11.43
C ALA A 247 -13.97 -20.89 12.64
N GLY A 248 -15.17 -20.35 12.88
CA GLY A 248 -16.17 -20.98 13.76
C GLY A 248 -16.06 -20.69 15.26
N HIS A 249 -15.24 -19.74 15.70
CA HIS A 249 -15.08 -19.38 17.13
C HIS A 249 -16.21 -18.51 17.72
N GLY A 250 -17.26 -18.25 16.95
CA GLY A 250 -18.42 -17.47 17.38
C GLY A 250 -18.23 -15.94 17.35
N PRO A 251 -19.32 -15.17 17.54
CA PRO A 251 -19.29 -13.70 17.57
C PRO A 251 -18.38 -13.15 18.68
N GLY A 252 -17.75 -12.00 18.45
CA GLY A 252 -16.91 -11.33 19.47
C GLY A 252 -15.46 -11.84 19.56
N THR A 253 -15.10 -12.90 18.82
CA THR A 253 -13.69 -13.34 18.71
C THR A 253 -12.86 -12.40 17.85
N VAL A 254 -13.44 -11.90 16.74
CA VAL A 254 -12.79 -10.92 15.86
C VAL A 254 -13.71 -9.73 15.64
N SER A 255 -13.22 -8.55 15.99
CA SER A 255 -13.88 -7.27 15.77
C SER A 255 -13.06 -6.40 14.83
N TYR A 256 -13.74 -5.56 14.06
CA TYR A 256 -13.11 -4.65 13.10
C TYR A 256 -13.68 -3.24 13.22
N ALA A 257 -12.81 -2.26 13.50
CA ALA A 257 -13.11 -0.83 13.42
C ALA A 257 -12.50 -0.24 12.15
N GLU A 258 -13.36 0.12 11.20
CA GLU A 258 -12.97 0.83 9.98
C GLU A 258 -13.11 2.35 10.19
N ILE A 259 -11.99 3.04 10.27
CA ILE A 259 -11.93 4.46 10.63
C ILE A 259 -12.00 5.31 9.36
N THR A 260 -13.05 6.14 9.19
CA THR A 260 -13.08 7.07 8.05
C THR A 260 -12.00 8.14 8.19
N HIS A 261 -11.59 8.77 7.08
CA HIS A 261 -10.60 9.86 7.09
C HIS A 261 -9.26 9.49 7.76
N ALA A 262 -8.86 8.22 7.75
CA ALA A 262 -7.55 7.79 8.27
C ALA A 262 -6.81 6.98 7.22
N HIS A 263 -5.48 7.05 7.23
CA HIS A 263 -4.59 6.43 6.24
C HIS A 263 -3.40 5.72 6.91
N HIS A 264 -2.50 5.16 6.10
CA HIS A 264 -1.43 4.25 6.56
C HIS A 264 -0.38 4.87 7.49
N SER A 265 -0.02 6.13 7.25
CA SER A 265 1.23 6.72 7.74
C SER A 265 1.03 7.72 8.89
N ASP A 266 -0.21 8.08 9.22
CA ASP A 266 -0.56 9.10 10.24
C ASP A 266 0.14 10.47 10.12
N SER A 267 0.73 10.75 8.95
CA SER A 267 1.42 12.00 8.66
C SER A 267 0.49 13.20 8.84
N GLN A 268 1.00 14.23 9.52
CA GLN A 268 0.34 15.52 9.75
C GLN A 268 0.97 16.63 8.91
N ALA A 269 1.61 16.29 7.79
CA ALA A 269 2.11 17.30 6.86
C ALA A 269 0.97 18.22 6.39
N ALA A 270 1.30 19.47 6.06
CA ALA A 270 0.32 20.44 5.58
C ALA A 270 -0.48 19.87 4.40
N GLY A 271 -1.80 19.76 4.57
CA GLY A 271 -2.73 19.17 3.60
C GLY A 271 -3.23 17.78 4.02
N PHE A 272 -2.49 17.05 4.85
CA PHE A 272 -3.00 15.86 5.53
C PHE A 272 -3.64 16.22 6.87
N ASP A 273 -3.05 17.18 7.59
CA ASP A 273 -3.48 17.65 8.90
C ASP A 273 -4.95 18.07 8.97
N ASN A 274 -5.47 18.67 7.90
CA ASN A 274 -6.86 19.13 7.80
C ASN A 274 -7.82 18.13 7.13
N ARG A 275 -7.31 17.07 6.48
CA ARG A 275 -8.11 16.08 5.72
C ARG A 275 -8.26 14.73 6.42
N TYR A 276 -7.29 14.38 7.26
CA TYR A 276 -7.23 13.09 7.91
C TYR A 276 -7.17 13.21 9.43
N VAL A 277 -7.57 12.14 10.11
CA VAL A 277 -7.49 11.96 11.55
C VAL A 277 -6.42 10.90 11.87
N PRO A 278 -5.73 11.02 13.02
CA PRO A 278 -4.66 10.08 13.37
C PRO A 278 -5.24 8.72 13.77
N LEU A 279 -4.78 7.66 13.11
CA LEU A 279 -5.10 6.27 13.44
C LEU A 279 -4.52 5.85 14.80
N GLY A 280 -3.39 6.44 15.20
CA GLY A 280 -2.74 6.20 16.49
C GLY A 280 -3.62 6.47 17.71
N TYR A 281 -4.62 7.36 17.59
CA TYR A 281 -5.65 7.56 18.63
C TYR A 281 -6.54 6.32 18.79
N TYR A 282 -6.95 5.71 17.68
CA TYR A 282 -7.77 4.49 17.67
C TYR A 282 -6.97 3.25 18.02
N TYR A 283 -5.67 3.23 17.70
CA TYR A 283 -4.77 2.18 18.16
C TYR A 283 -4.70 2.12 19.69
N GLN A 284 -4.55 3.27 20.37
CA GLN A 284 -4.55 3.33 21.84
C GLN A 284 -5.88 2.84 22.42
N GLN A 285 -7.03 3.32 21.90
CA GLN A 285 -8.34 2.81 22.32
C GLN A 285 -8.48 1.30 22.12
N ALA A 286 -7.96 0.75 21.03
CA ALA A 286 -8.03 -0.68 20.79
C ALA A 286 -7.18 -1.49 21.78
N LEU A 287 -6.05 -0.95 22.25
CA LEU A 287 -5.27 -1.57 23.32
C LEU A 287 -6.06 -1.61 24.63
N ASP A 288 -6.73 -0.51 24.99
CA ASP A 288 -7.57 -0.45 26.21
C ASP A 288 -8.75 -1.42 26.12
N LEU A 289 -9.46 -1.47 24.98
CA LEU A 289 -10.55 -2.41 24.74
C LEU A 289 -10.09 -3.87 24.80
N MET A 290 -8.93 -4.16 24.22
CA MET A 290 -8.35 -5.51 24.28
C MET A 290 -7.92 -5.87 25.70
N TRP A 291 -7.36 -4.92 26.45
CA TRP A 291 -7.00 -5.12 27.85
C TRP A 291 -8.23 -5.49 28.70
N GLU A 292 -9.32 -4.74 28.58
CA GLU A 292 -10.57 -5.05 29.29
C GLU A 292 -11.15 -6.41 28.87
N ARG A 293 -11.02 -6.79 27.60
CA ARG A 293 -11.39 -8.14 27.12
C ARG A 293 -10.55 -9.24 27.77
N LEU A 294 -9.23 -9.09 27.80
CA LEU A 294 -8.31 -10.07 28.36
C LEU A 294 -8.50 -10.23 29.88
N GLN A 295 -8.93 -9.17 30.57
CA GLN A 295 -9.27 -9.19 31.99
C GLN A 295 -10.68 -9.73 32.28
N GLY A 296 -11.45 -10.13 31.25
CA GLY A 296 -12.81 -10.64 31.39
C GLY A 296 -13.83 -9.59 31.83
N ARG A 297 -13.52 -8.29 31.66
CA ARG A 297 -14.36 -7.18 32.11
C ARG A 297 -15.35 -6.70 31.05
N ALA A 298 -15.01 -6.89 29.77
CA ALA A 298 -15.86 -6.52 28.65
C ALA A 298 -15.72 -7.50 27.47
N GLU A 299 -16.74 -7.54 26.61
CA GLU A 299 -16.64 -8.13 25.28
C GLU A 299 -15.99 -7.14 24.30
N LEU A 300 -15.44 -7.64 23.19
CA LEU A 300 -15.00 -6.75 22.11
C LEU A 300 -16.22 -6.06 21.47
N PRO A 301 -16.09 -4.78 21.06
CA PRO A 301 -17.19 -4.06 20.42
C PRO A 301 -17.58 -4.75 19.09
N PRO A 302 -18.85 -4.67 18.67
CA PRO A 302 -19.24 -5.11 17.34
C PRO A 302 -18.41 -4.42 16.24
N SER A 303 -18.12 -5.15 15.16
CA SER A 303 -17.46 -4.57 13.99
C SER A 303 -18.24 -3.38 13.45
N GLN A 304 -17.56 -2.28 13.16
CA GLN A 304 -18.19 -1.00 12.87
C GLN A 304 -17.34 -0.09 11.98
N VAL A 305 -18.03 0.85 11.34
CA VAL A 305 -17.44 2.04 10.73
C VAL A 305 -17.45 3.15 11.78
N VAL A 306 -16.29 3.69 12.11
CA VAL A 306 -16.19 4.88 12.96
C VAL A 306 -16.19 6.11 12.04
N ARG A 307 -17.29 6.86 12.06
CA ARG A 307 -17.49 8.06 11.23
C ARG A 307 -16.87 9.29 11.88
N THR A 308 -15.64 9.57 11.47
CA THR A 308 -14.83 10.69 11.92
C THR A 308 -15.13 11.96 11.13
N VAL A 309 -14.71 13.11 11.67
CA VAL A 309 -14.82 14.41 11.01
C VAL A 309 -13.43 15.04 10.90
N PRO A 310 -12.91 15.30 9.68
CA PRO A 310 -11.65 16.01 9.51
C PRO A 310 -11.65 17.36 10.22
N ARG A 311 -10.49 17.81 10.66
CA ARG A 311 -10.35 19.08 11.39
C ARG A 311 -10.67 20.31 10.52
N GLY A 312 -10.50 20.19 9.19
CA GLY A 312 -10.70 21.30 8.27
C GLY A 312 -9.67 22.41 8.49
N GLY A 313 -9.98 23.62 8.03
CA GLY A 313 -9.06 24.76 8.05
C GLY A 313 -8.00 24.72 6.95
N GLU A 314 -7.08 25.68 7.00
CA GLU A 314 -6.01 25.81 6.01
C GLU A 314 -4.94 24.71 6.18
N PRO A 315 -4.41 24.14 5.07
CA PRO A 315 -3.29 23.18 5.13
C PRO A 315 -2.12 23.71 5.98
N GLY A 316 -1.67 22.93 6.97
CA GLY A 316 -0.58 23.32 7.88
C GLY A 316 -1.04 24.14 9.09
N HIS A 317 -2.32 24.51 9.15
CA HIS A 317 -2.95 25.27 10.22
C HIS A 317 -4.28 24.64 10.66
N ALA A 318 -4.41 23.31 10.53
CA ALA A 318 -5.58 22.61 11.05
C ALA A 318 -5.76 22.94 12.55
N PRO A 319 -7.00 23.18 13.02
CA PRO A 319 -7.27 23.45 14.43
C PRO A 319 -6.87 22.25 15.31
N GLU A 320 -6.93 22.43 16.63
CA GLU A 320 -6.67 21.33 17.56
C GLU A 320 -7.64 20.17 17.34
N LEU A 321 -7.15 18.93 17.47
CA LEU A 321 -7.98 17.74 17.38
C LEU A 321 -8.87 17.65 18.62
N THR A 322 -10.18 17.52 18.42
CA THR A 322 -11.15 17.39 19.51
C THR A 322 -11.86 16.04 19.47
N PRO A 323 -12.52 15.60 20.56
CA PRO A 323 -13.35 14.40 20.54
C PRO A 323 -14.46 14.42 19.48
N ALA A 324 -14.91 15.60 19.03
CA ALA A 324 -15.89 15.71 17.95
C ALA A 324 -15.33 15.27 16.59
N ASN A 325 -14.02 15.36 16.38
CA ASN A 325 -13.34 14.87 15.18
C ASN A 325 -13.14 13.36 15.20
N VAL A 326 -12.92 12.81 16.40
CA VAL A 326 -12.52 11.42 16.62
C VAL A 326 -13.44 10.73 17.63
N PRO A 327 -14.71 10.46 17.25
CA PRO A 327 -15.62 9.73 18.12
C PRO A 327 -15.04 8.36 18.52
N PRO A 328 -15.33 7.85 19.72
CA PRO A 328 -14.74 6.61 20.20
C PRO A 328 -15.23 5.39 19.40
N ILE A 329 -14.51 4.27 19.49
CA ILE A 329 -15.02 2.97 19.05
C ILE A 329 -16.18 2.60 19.99
N ALA A 330 -17.41 2.57 19.48
CA ALA A 330 -18.59 2.38 20.32
C ALA A 330 -18.73 0.91 20.76
N SER A 331 -19.04 0.69 22.04
CA SER A 331 -19.46 -0.63 22.54
C SER A 331 -20.80 -1.08 21.94
N ASP A 332 -21.69 -0.12 21.66
CA ASP A 332 -22.94 -0.33 20.94
C ASP A 332 -23.07 0.65 19.75
N PRO A 333 -22.50 0.31 18.58
CA PRO A 333 -22.57 1.17 17.40
C PRO A 333 -23.98 1.18 16.80
N ALA A 334 -24.37 2.33 16.25
CA ALA A 334 -25.62 2.51 15.53
C ALA A 334 -25.77 1.46 14.41
N ALA A 335 -27.02 1.07 14.11
CA ALA A 335 -27.29 0.04 13.11
C ALA A 335 -26.74 0.37 11.71
N THR A 336 -26.63 1.67 11.38
CA THR A 336 -26.08 2.23 10.15
C THR A 336 -24.56 2.30 10.11
N ASP A 337 -23.89 1.95 11.22
CA ASP A 337 -22.43 1.92 11.33
C ASP A 337 -21.91 0.49 11.54
N ARG A 338 -22.79 -0.47 11.86
CA ARG A 338 -22.42 -1.87 12.04
C ARG A 338 -21.95 -2.53 10.74
N ILE A 339 -20.75 -3.07 10.77
CA ILE A 339 -20.22 -3.97 9.73
C ILE A 339 -20.76 -5.37 10.01
N ARG A 340 -21.44 -5.97 9.03
CA ARG A 340 -22.08 -7.29 9.18
C ARG A 340 -21.30 -8.34 8.40
N VAL A 341 -21.20 -9.54 8.95
CA VAL A 341 -20.58 -10.68 8.28
C VAL A 341 -21.58 -11.82 8.17
N THR A 342 -21.75 -12.36 6.96
CA THR A 342 -22.67 -13.48 6.71
C THR A 342 -22.03 -14.44 5.73
N GLY A 343 -21.79 -15.68 6.14
CA GLY A 343 -21.14 -16.69 5.30
C GLY A 343 -19.77 -16.25 4.75
N GLY A 344 -18.99 -15.52 5.56
CA GLY A 344 -17.70 -14.93 5.14
C GLY A 344 -17.81 -13.68 4.25
N THR A 345 -19.02 -13.24 3.90
CA THR A 345 -19.24 -11.99 3.16
C THR A 345 -19.33 -10.82 4.14
N VAL A 346 -18.44 -9.84 3.99
CA VAL A 346 -18.44 -8.61 4.80
C VAL A 346 -19.27 -7.53 4.09
N ARG A 347 -20.26 -6.98 4.81
CA ARG A 347 -21.10 -5.86 4.39
C ARG A 347 -20.75 -4.64 5.24
N VAL A 348 -20.16 -3.64 4.59
CA VAL A 348 -19.80 -2.35 5.21
C VAL A 348 -20.89 -1.33 4.84
N PRO A 349 -21.44 -0.58 5.81
CA PRO A 349 -22.49 0.41 5.55
C PRO A 349 -21.97 1.77 5.02
#